data_AF-A0A7S0VXJ4-F1
#
_entry.id   AF-A0A7S0VXJ4-F1
#
_cell.length_a   1.000
_cell.length_b   1.000
_cell.length_c   1.000
_cell.angle_alpha   90.00
_cell.angle_beta   90.00
_cell.angle_gamma   90.00
#
_symmetry.space_group_name_H-M   'P 1'
#
loop_
_entity.id
_entity.type
_entity.pdbx_description
1 polymer ?
#
loop_
_entity_poly.entity_id
_entity_poly.type
_entity_poly.pdbx_seq_one_letter_code
_entity_poly.pdbx_strand_id
1 'polypeptide(L)'
;FMQLFQALVISPRLSALIYTVGELFHDVWRNLFIVAIITLAFGAALTALETQEYDNIGSSCWNLAKFVLGMDTPHVDSIEPFGIVLIVAYIVITIIGMLSILIAQLSLAYE
;
A
#
# COMPACT_ATOMS: atom_id res chain seq x y z
N PHE A 1 7.42 24.38 -17.03
CA PHE A 1 7.50 23.55 -15.82
C PHE A 1 8.81 23.77 -15.08
N MET A 2 9.98 23.58 -15.72
CA MET A 2 11.31 23.83 -15.12
C MET A 2 11.50 25.24 -14.54
N GLN A 3 11.06 26.29 -15.24
CA GLN A 3 11.15 27.67 -14.77
C GLN A 3 10.23 27.97 -13.57
N LEU A 4 9.10 27.25 -13.46
CA LEU A 4 8.15 27.40 -12.35
C LEU A 4 8.71 26.72 -11.09
N PHE A 5 9.34 25.55 -11.25
CA PHE A 5 10.05 24.84 -10.18
C PHE A 5 11.24 25.65 -9.66
N GLN A 6 12.03 26.25 -10.55
CA GLN A 6 13.13 27.16 -10.17
C GLN A 6 12.62 28.42 -9.45
N ALA A 7 11.51 29.01 -9.90
CA ALA A 7 10.90 30.17 -9.24
C ALA A 7 10.37 29.83 -7.83
N LEU A 8 9.85 28.62 -7.62
CA LEU A 8 9.43 28.16 -6.28
C LEU A 8 10.61 27.95 -5.33
N VAL A 9 11.76 27.44 -5.81
CA VAL A 9 12.95 27.19 -4.98
C VAL A 9 13.60 28.50 -4.50
N ILE A 10 13.40 29.61 -5.20
CA ILE A 10 13.96 30.93 -4.83
C ILE A 10 13.32 31.50 -3.56
N SER A 11 12.08 31.10 -3.22
CA SER A 11 11.45 31.52 -1.96
C SER A 11 11.76 30.51 -0.85
N PRO A 12 12.41 30.93 0.27
CA PRO A 12 12.82 30.02 1.34
C PRO A 12 11.68 29.16 1.90
N ARG A 13 10.46 29.73 1.96
CA ARG A 13 9.26 29.04 2.45
C ARG A 13 8.75 27.98 1.48
N LEU A 14 8.80 28.25 0.18
CA LEU A 14 8.38 27.29 -0.85
C LEU A 14 9.43 26.21 -1.08
N SER A 15 10.71 26.53 -0.94
CA SER A 15 11.80 25.55 -0.96
C SER A 15 11.67 24.52 0.17
N ALA A 16 11.41 24.98 1.40
CA ALA A 16 11.14 24.09 2.54
C ALA A 16 9.90 23.21 2.33
N LEU A 17 8.83 23.76 1.75
CA LEU A 17 7.63 22.99 1.40
C LEU A 17 7.92 21.91 0.35
N ILE A 18 8.64 22.25 -0.73
CA ILE A 18 9.00 21.28 -1.78
C ILE A 18 9.89 20.17 -1.21
N TYR A 19 10.83 20.52 -0.33
CA TYR A 19 11.69 19.55 0.33
C TYR A 19 10.86 18.56 1.17
N THR A 20 9.97 19.07 2.02
CA THR A 20 9.08 18.25 2.87
C THR A 20 8.16 17.35 2.02
N VAL A 21 7.57 17.90 0.95
CA VAL A 21 6.74 17.12 0.02
C VAL A 21 7.56 16.04 -0.69
N GLY A 22 8.81 16.33 -1.04
CA GLY A 22 9.74 15.38 -1.64
C GLY A 22 10.06 14.21 -0.72
N GLU A 23 10.36 14.48 0.55
CA GLU A 23 10.59 13.42 1.55
C GLU A 23 9.34 12.59 1.80
N LEU A 24 8.17 13.22 1.93
CA LEU A 24 6.88 12.52 2.04
C LEU A 24 6.64 11.61 0.82
N PHE A 25 6.92 12.10 -0.39
CA PHE A 25 6.75 11.31 -1.60
C PHE A 25 7.70 10.12 -1.65
N HIS A 26 8.96 10.31 -1.25
CA HIS A 26 9.95 9.24 -1.16
C HIS A 26 9.53 8.14 -0.16
N ASP A 27 9.03 8.53 1.01
CA ASP A 27 8.55 7.58 2.02
C ASP A 27 7.28 6.84 1.58
N VAL A 28 6.34 7.54 0.95
CA VAL A 28 5.15 6.92 0.34
C VAL A 28 5.55 5.93 -0.74
N TRP A 29 6.51 6.28 -1.60
CA TRP A 29 6.97 5.40 -2.67
C TRP A 29 7.64 4.13 -2.13
N ARG A 30 8.55 4.27 -1.16
CA ARG A 30 9.19 3.13 -0.48
C ARG A 30 8.14 2.19 0.09
N ASN A 31 7.09 2.75 0.71
CA ASN A 31 6.02 1.94 1.27
C ASN A 31 5.16 1.24 0.23
N LEU A 32 4.73 1.96 -0.82
CA LEU A 32 3.96 1.37 -1.90
C LEU A 32 4.68 0.16 -2.51
N PHE A 33 6.00 0.22 -2.59
CA PHE A 33 6.81 -0.90 -3.03
C PHE A 33 6.76 -2.11 -2.08
N ILE A 34 6.83 -1.87 -0.76
CA ILE A 34 6.71 -2.94 0.25
C ILE A 34 5.31 -3.57 0.20
N VAL A 35 4.26 -2.75 0.16
CA VAL A 35 2.88 -3.23 0.05
C VAL A 35 2.71 -4.04 -1.24
N ALA A 36 3.22 -3.55 -2.38
CA ALA A 36 3.14 -4.27 -3.65
C ALA A 36 3.83 -5.65 -3.59
N ILE A 37 5.00 -5.75 -2.96
CA ILE A 37 5.68 -7.04 -2.76
C ILE A 37 4.84 -7.98 -1.88
N ILE A 38 4.28 -7.47 -0.78
CA ILE A 38 3.43 -8.25 0.12
C ILE A 38 2.18 -8.72 -0.62
N THR A 39 1.50 -7.84 -1.37
CA THR A 39 0.33 -8.18 -2.17
C THR A 39 0.66 -9.24 -3.23
N LEU A 40 1.81 -9.17 -3.89
CA LEU A 40 2.25 -10.20 -4.83
C LEU A 40 2.52 -11.54 -4.13
N ALA A 41 3.18 -11.53 -2.98
CA ALA A 41 3.47 -12.75 -2.22
C ALA A 41 2.20 -13.45 -1.73
N PHE A 42 1.27 -12.69 -1.14
CA PHE A 42 -0.02 -13.23 -0.69
C PHE A 42 -0.94 -13.58 -1.86
N GLY A 43 -0.93 -12.80 -2.94
CA GLY A 43 -1.66 -13.11 -4.16
C GLY A 43 -1.21 -14.43 -4.79
N ALA A 44 0.11 -14.65 -4.87
CA ALA A 44 0.67 -15.93 -5.34
C ALA A 44 0.31 -17.10 -4.40
N ALA A 45 0.35 -16.88 -3.07
CA ALA A 45 -0.04 -17.90 -2.10
C ALA A 45 -1.52 -18.27 -2.21
N LEU A 46 -2.41 -17.31 -2.46
CA LEU A 46 -3.84 -17.57 -2.66
C LEU A 46 -4.12 -18.24 -4.01
N THR A 47 -3.39 -17.88 -5.07
CA THR A 47 -3.49 -18.58 -6.36
C THR A 47 -3.03 -20.02 -6.28
N ALA A 48 -2.01 -20.32 -5.47
CA ALA A 48 -1.54 -21.69 -5.24
C ALA A 48 -2.58 -22.59 -4.54
N LEU A 49 -3.63 -22.03 -3.93
CA LEU A 49 -4.74 -22.78 -3.35
C LEU A 49 -5.81 -23.17 -4.38
N GLU A 50 -5.64 -22.81 -5.67
CA GLU A 50 -6.51 -23.18 -6.79
C GLU A 50 -8.01 -22.90 -6.55
N THR A 51 -8.31 -21.90 -5.71
CA THR A 51 -9.69 -21.48 -5.44
C THR A 51 -10.26 -20.68 -6.61
N GLN A 52 -11.56 -20.85 -6.89
CA GLN A 52 -12.23 -20.33 -8.10
C GLN A 52 -12.12 -18.80 -8.27
N GLU A 53 -12.01 -18.05 -7.15
CA GLU A 53 -11.87 -16.59 -7.15
C GLU A 53 -10.41 -16.10 -7.30
N TYR A 54 -9.43 -16.98 -7.11
CA TYR A 54 -8.01 -16.66 -7.05
C TYR A 54 -7.18 -17.39 -8.12
N ASP A 55 -7.84 -17.87 -9.18
CA ASP A 55 -7.28 -18.67 -10.27
C ASP A 55 -6.05 -18.03 -10.97
N ASN A 56 -5.96 -16.71 -10.98
CA ASN A 56 -4.81 -15.99 -11.52
C ASN A 56 -4.15 -15.09 -10.47
N ILE A 57 -2.82 -14.98 -10.52
CA ILE A 57 -2.05 -14.08 -9.63
C ILE A 57 -2.55 -12.64 -9.78
N GLY A 58 -2.84 -12.21 -11.01
CA GLY A 58 -3.34 -10.87 -11.30
C GLY A 58 -4.70 -10.59 -10.67
N SER A 59 -5.66 -11.51 -10.79
CA SER A 59 -6.99 -11.36 -10.17
C SER A 59 -6.90 -11.42 -8.65
N SER A 60 -6.04 -12.29 -8.11
CA SER A 60 -5.80 -12.42 -6.67
C SER A 60 -5.21 -11.13 -6.09
N CYS A 61 -4.18 -10.57 -6.71
CA CYS A 61 -3.59 -9.30 -6.28
C CYS A 61 -4.61 -8.16 -6.37
N TRP A 62 -5.42 -8.13 -7.43
CA TRP A 62 -6.46 -7.12 -7.61
C TRP A 62 -7.56 -7.22 -6.53
N ASN A 63 -8.02 -8.43 -6.22
CA ASN A 63 -9.01 -8.67 -5.17
C ASN A 63 -8.45 -8.30 -3.79
N LEU A 64 -7.20 -8.67 -3.50
CA LEU A 64 -6.50 -8.24 -2.28
C LEU A 64 -6.37 -6.71 -2.18
N ALA A 65 -6.09 -6.03 -3.30
CA ALA A 65 -6.04 -4.57 -3.33
C ALA A 65 -7.40 -3.93 -3.04
N LYS A 66 -8.49 -4.48 -3.60
CA LYS A 66 -9.85 -4.02 -3.28
C LYS A 66 -10.19 -4.16 -1.80
N PHE A 67 -9.77 -5.26 -1.15
CA PHE A 67 -10.01 -5.46 0.28
C PHE A 67 -9.29 -4.40 1.13
N VAL A 68 -8.06 -4.05 0.78
CA VAL A 68 -7.30 -3.00 1.47
C VAL A 68 -7.94 -1.63 1.28
N LEU A 69 -8.51 -1.36 0.11
CA LEU A 69 -9.23 -0.12 -0.19
C LEU A 69 -10.67 -0.10 0.36
N GLY A 70 -11.14 -1.19 0.97
CA GLY A 70 -12.51 -1.31 1.49
C GLY A 70 -13.59 -1.31 0.40
N MET A 71 -13.21 -1.62 -0.85
CA MET A 71 -14.13 -1.62 -2.01
C MET A 71 -14.95 -2.90 -2.14
N ASP A 72 -14.50 -3.99 -1.52
CA ASP A 72 -15.08 -5.31 -1.68
C ASP A 72 -14.91 -6.11 -0.38
N THR A 73 -15.70 -7.17 -0.21
CA THR A 73 -15.59 -8.11 0.93
C THR A 73 -15.25 -9.51 0.42
N PRO A 74 -14.37 -10.26 1.09
CA PRO A 74 -14.04 -11.61 0.66
C PRO A 74 -15.28 -12.49 0.73
N HIS A 75 -15.59 -13.20 -0.36
CA HIS A 75 -16.66 -14.19 -0.39
C HIS A 75 -16.15 -15.44 0.34
N VAL A 76 -16.51 -15.57 1.61
CA VAL A 76 -15.95 -16.57 2.52
C VAL A 76 -16.43 -17.99 2.20
N ASP A 77 -17.56 -18.11 1.50
CA ASP A 77 -18.22 -19.40 1.24
C ASP A 77 -17.48 -20.29 0.23
N SER A 78 -16.58 -19.71 -0.59
CA SER A 78 -15.85 -20.38 -1.67
C SER A 78 -14.37 -20.65 -1.33
N ILE A 79 -13.91 -20.24 -0.15
CA ILE A 79 -12.48 -20.22 0.22
C ILE A 79 -12.21 -21.25 1.31
N GLU A 80 -11.17 -22.05 1.15
CA GLU A 80 -10.72 -22.97 2.20
C GLU A 80 -10.33 -22.21 3.48
N PRO A 81 -10.50 -22.82 4.68
CA PRO A 81 -10.16 -22.18 5.95
C PRO A 81 -8.75 -21.59 6.00
N PHE A 82 -7.79 -22.24 5.32
CA PHE A 82 -6.42 -21.76 5.23
C PHE A 82 -6.29 -20.48 4.38
N GLY A 83 -7.04 -20.37 3.28
CA GLY A 83 -7.10 -19.16 2.46
C GLY A 83 -7.69 -17.97 3.21
N ILE A 84 -8.70 -18.21 4.05
CA ILE A 84 -9.28 -17.17 4.93
C ILE A 84 -8.21 -16.64 5.91
N VAL A 85 -7.42 -17.52 6.52
CA VAL A 85 -6.33 -17.12 7.42
C VAL A 85 -5.29 -16.27 6.69
N LEU A 86 -4.92 -16.63 5.46
CA LEU A 86 -4.01 -15.84 4.61
C LEU A 86 -4.56 -14.43 4.32
N ILE A 87 -5.84 -14.32 3.98
CA ILE A 87 -6.50 -13.03 3.73
C ILE A 87 -6.51 -12.18 4.99
N VAL A 88 -6.89 -12.76 6.13
CA VAL A 88 -6.90 -12.04 7.41
C VAL A 88 -5.50 -11.58 7.81
N ALA A 89 -4.49 -12.44 7.67
CA ALA A 89 -3.10 -12.10 7.94
C ALA A 89 -2.62 -10.95 7.04
N TYR A 90 -2.94 -10.99 5.75
CA TYR A 90 -2.64 -9.93 4.80
C TYR A 90 -3.28 -8.59 5.21
N ILE A 91 -4.56 -8.59 5.57
CA ILE A 91 -5.28 -7.39 6.01
C ILE A 91 -4.62 -6.81 7.27
N VAL A 92 -4.33 -7.65 8.27
CA VAL A 92 -3.70 -7.21 9.53
C VAL A 92 -2.32 -6.60 9.27
N ILE A 93 -1.47 -7.27 8.50
CA ILE A 93 -0.13 -6.77 8.17
C ILE A 93 -0.21 -5.44 7.42
N THR A 94 -1.13 -5.33 6.45
CA THR A 94 -1.27 -4.13 5.64
C THR A 94 -1.78 -2.95 6.47
N ILE A 95 -2.77 -3.16 7.35
CA ILE A 95 -3.27 -2.12 8.25
C ILE A 95 -2.17 -1.66 9.22
N ILE A 96 -1.44 -2.60 9.84
CA ILE A 96 -0.33 -2.27 10.75
C ILE A 96 0.75 -1.48 10.01
N GLY A 97 1.09 -1.89 8.78
CA GLY A 97 2.05 -1.19 7.94
C GLY A 97 1.61 0.24 7.62
N MET A 98 0.35 0.43 7.19
CA MET A 98 -0.22 1.74 6.90
C MET A 98 -0.25 2.65 8.14
N LEU A 99 -0.66 2.12 9.30
CA LEU A 99 -0.68 2.87 10.57
C LEU A 99 0.73 3.28 11.00
N SER A 100 1.70 2.37 10.93
CA SER A 100 3.09 2.65 11.30
C SER A 100 3.66 3.83 10.50
N ILE A 101 3.21 3.97 9.26
CA ILE A 101 3.69 5.01 8.35
C ILE A 101 2.99 6.34 8.57
N LEU A 102 1.69 6.30 8.84
CA LEU A 102 0.97 7.49 9.29
C LEU A 102 1.64 8.08 10.54
N ILE A 103 2.04 7.23 11.49
CA ILE A 103 2.75 7.63 12.70
C ILE A 103 4.13 8.21 12.36
N ALA A 104 4.90 7.57 11.48
CA ALA A 104 6.21 8.06 11.07
C ALA A 104 6.12 9.44 10.39
N GLN A 105 5.13 9.64 9.52
CA GLN A 105 4.90 10.92 8.85
C GLN A 105 4.46 12.02 9.81
N LEU A 106 3.59 11.70 10.77
CA LEU A 106 3.21 12.64 11.82
C LEU A 106 4.43 13.04 12.66
N SER A 107 5.30 12.10 13.03
CA SER A 107 6.52 12.39 13.78
C SER A 107 7.41 13.40 13.05
N LEU A 108 7.65 13.18 11.75
CA LEU A 108 8.46 14.09 10.93
C LEU A 108 7.83 15.47 10.73
N ALA A 109 6.50 15.57 10.77
CA ALA A 109 5.80 16.86 10.65
C ALA A 109 5.81 17.68 11.95
N TYR A 110 6.06 17.05 13.11
CA TYR A 110 6.12 17.70 14.42
C TYR A 110 7.54 18.07 14.84
N GLU A 111 8.58 17.46 14.26
CA GLU A 111 9.98 17.92 14.35
C GLU A 111 10.24 19.17 13.49
#